data_AF-G4FIU2-F1
#
_entry.id   AF-G4FIU2-F1
#
_cell.length_a   1.000
_cell.length_b   1.000
_cell.length_c   1.000
_cell.angle_alpha   90.00
_cell.angle_beta   90.00
_cell.angle_gamma   90.00
#
_symmetry.space_group_name_H-M   'P 1'
#
loop_
_entity.id
_entity.type
_entity.pdbx_description
1 polymer ?
#
loop_
_entity_poly.entity_id
_entity_poly.type
_entity_poly.pdbx_seq_one_letter_code
_entity_poly.pdbx_strand_id
1 'polypeptide(L)'
;MAQGALALVLHAHLPYVRANEANSLEEDWFFQALIECYLPLVEMLESAAGDQAQQARLTMGISPTLLSLLADSTLHKRFPSWVQSRLRLLQQAPSDRKAAADHLQSCFERYLQSWQNSNGDLISRFKALQQQGVLDLLTCGATHGYMPLLREHPEAVRAQLRTAVREHQRLIGEQPLGIWLPECAYYEGLDIWMRDAGLRYAVLDGHGLLHAKPRPRYGVYAPICSRNGVAFFGRDSDATLPVWSARDGYPGDPAYREFHRDLGWDLPQEQIESFGLPTQRPLGLKLHRVSDQRAPLDAKQPYEPALAQARTKDHAKHYLEGRRLQLEALEQRMETAPLLVAPFDAELFGHWWFEGPMFLAELFRQGPEQQVRFTTLRGVLSQTPNLQICDPSPSSWGQGGFHDYWLNDSNAWIIPEWSRAGRAMKERCSRGVGSEQGLRMLHQAGRELLLAQSSDWSFILRAGTTTGLAKERIERHLERFWTLMACIDGQDRMSEAWLNDVEAEDSLFPLIQPADWKQVAIES
;
A
#
# COMPACT_ATOMS: atom_id res chain seq x y z
N MET A 1 -6.43 27.96 18.29
CA MET A 1 -5.74 26.82 17.66
C MET A 1 -5.60 25.74 18.72
N ALA A 2 -6.15 24.56 18.46
CA ALA A 2 -5.80 23.37 19.21
C ALA A 2 -4.26 23.18 19.10
N GLN A 3 -3.60 22.88 20.22
CA GLN A 3 -2.18 22.53 20.28
C GLN A 3 -1.88 21.16 19.62
N GLY A 4 -2.89 20.28 19.56
CA GLY A 4 -2.79 18.96 18.95
C GLY A 4 -2.67 18.95 17.42
N ALA A 5 -2.59 17.76 16.84
CA ALA A 5 -2.44 17.57 15.40
C ALA A 5 -3.15 16.31 14.87
N LEU A 6 -3.44 16.34 13.58
CA LEU A 6 -3.89 15.20 12.79
C LEU A 6 -2.74 14.70 11.90
N ALA A 7 -2.40 13.42 12.03
CA ALA A 7 -1.49 12.71 11.13
C ALA A 7 -2.30 11.81 10.20
N LEU A 8 -2.39 12.22 8.92
CA LEU A 8 -2.91 11.37 7.85
C LEU A 8 -1.79 10.42 7.41
N VAL A 9 -2.08 9.12 7.38
CA VAL A 9 -1.14 8.07 6.96
C VAL A 9 -1.77 7.26 5.84
N LEU A 10 -1.14 7.21 4.66
CA LEU A 10 -1.61 6.40 3.54
C LEU A 10 -0.68 5.21 3.31
N HIS A 11 -1.21 4.02 3.05
CA HIS A 11 -0.43 2.84 2.68
C HIS A 11 -0.70 2.47 1.23
N ALA A 12 0.27 2.72 0.35
CA ALA A 12 0.21 2.39 -1.06
C ALA A 12 0.90 1.05 -1.32
N HIS A 13 0.12 0.06 -1.72
CA HIS A 13 0.62 -1.29 -1.95
C HIS A 13 -0.09 -2.00 -3.09
N LEU A 14 0.71 -2.68 -3.90
CA LEU A 14 0.27 -3.72 -4.80
C LEU A 14 1.21 -4.92 -4.67
N PRO A 15 0.69 -6.16 -4.74
CA PRO A 15 1.53 -7.33 -4.95
C PRO A 15 2.35 -7.15 -6.24
N TYR A 16 3.49 -7.84 -6.34
CA TYR A 16 4.30 -7.77 -7.55
C TYR A 16 3.61 -8.54 -8.68
N VAL A 17 2.89 -7.80 -9.53
CA VAL A 17 2.06 -8.32 -10.62
C VAL A 17 2.62 -7.93 -11.99
N ARG A 18 3.92 -8.10 -12.20
CA ARG A 18 4.58 -7.74 -13.45
C ARG A 18 4.46 -8.87 -14.47
N ALA A 19 3.68 -8.67 -15.53
CA ALA A 19 3.49 -9.67 -16.59
C ALA A 19 4.35 -9.38 -17.83
N ASN A 20 4.91 -10.43 -18.44
CA ASN A 20 5.59 -10.33 -19.73
C ASN A 20 4.61 -9.98 -20.87
N GLU A 21 3.38 -10.51 -20.79
CA GLU A 21 2.34 -10.32 -21.80
C GLU A 21 1.61 -8.98 -21.60
N ALA A 22 1.40 -8.27 -22.70
CA ALA A 22 0.62 -7.02 -22.69
C ALA A 22 -0.88 -7.32 -22.57
N ASN A 23 -1.63 -6.39 -21.95
CA ASN A 23 -3.07 -6.50 -21.70
C ASN A 23 -3.46 -7.67 -20.78
N SER A 24 -2.59 -8.06 -19.87
CA SER A 24 -2.90 -9.01 -18.79
C SER A 24 -3.79 -8.37 -17.71
N LEU A 25 -4.42 -9.19 -16.85
CA LEU A 25 -5.23 -8.69 -15.73
C LEU A 25 -4.35 -7.99 -14.69
N GLU A 26 -3.15 -8.52 -14.49
CA GLU A 26 -2.12 -7.98 -13.63
C GLU A 26 -1.70 -6.55 -14.01
N GLU A 27 -1.51 -6.31 -15.31
CA GLU A 27 -1.26 -4.94 -15.81
C GLU A 27 -2.45 -4.01 -15.57
N ASP A 28 -3.67 -4.51 -15.74
CA ASP A 28 -4.87 -3.71 -15.47
C ASP A 28 -4.96 -3.30 -14.01
N TRP A 29 -4.55 -4.14 -13.06
CA TRP A 29 -4.53 -3.79 -11.63
C TRP A 29 -3.56 -2.63 -11.37
N PHE A 30 -2.33 -2.73 -11.90
CA PHE A 30 -1.33 -1.68 -11.73
C PHE A 30 -1.75 -0.37 -12.41
N PHE A 31 -2.20 -0.42 -13.67
CA PHE A 31 -2.55 0.80 -14.41
C PHE A 31 -3.80 1.48 -13.87
N GLN A 32 -4.78 0.74 -13.34
CA GLN A 32 -5.93 1.32 -12.64
C GLN A 32 -5.49 2.04 -11.37
N ALA A 33 -4.67 1.41 -10.52
CA ALA A 33 -4.14 2.07 -9.32
C ALA A 33 -3.30 3.32 -9.67
N LEU A 34 -2.50 3.25 -10.74
CA LEU A 34 -1.69 4.38 -11.19
C LEU A 34 -2.53 5.58 -11.61
N ILE A 35 -3.56 5.39 -12.46
CA ILE A 35 -4.37 6.49 -13.00
C ILE A 35 -5.47 6.96 -12.04
N GLU A 36 -6.03 6.05 -11.24
CA GLU A 36 -7.13 6.39 -10.32
C GLU A 36 -6.64 6.81 -8.94
N CYS A 37 -5.42 6.46 -8.52
CA CYS A 37 -4.90 6.77 -7.17
C CYS A 37 -3.56 7.52 -7.20
N TYR A 38 -2.48 6.92 -7.70
CA TYR A 38 -1.13 7.46 -7.45
C TYR A 38 -0.84 8.79 -8.18
N LEU A 39 -1.23 8.91 -9.46
CA LEU A 39 -1.14 10.18 -10.21
C LEU A 39 -2.02 11.29 -9.61
N PRO A 40 -3.31 11.04 -9.31
CA PRO A 40 -4.14 12.00 -8.59
C PRO A 40 -3.56 12.44 -7.24
N LEU A 41 -3.03 11.51 -6.44
CA LEU A 41 -2.48 11.81 -5.11
C LEU A 41 -1.23 12.68 -5.21
N VAL A 42 -0.30 12.37 -6.12
CA VAL A 42 0.91 13.19 -6.26
C VAL A 42 0.57 14.60 -6.74
N GLU A 43 -0.35 14.76 -7.69
CA GLU A 43 -0.76 16.07 -8.19
C GLU A 43 -1.50 16.88 -7.13
N MET A 44 -2.34 16.22 -6.32
CA MET A 44 -2.99 16.86 -5.18
C MET A 44 -1.97 17.37 -4.16
N LEU A 45 -0.97 16.55 -3.81
CA LEU A 45 0.07 16.93 -2.86
C LEU A 45 0.96 18.04 -3.41
N GLU A 46 1.33 18.01 -4.69
CA GLU A 46 2.08 19.08 -5.36
C GLU A 46 1.29 20.38 -5.39
N SER A 47 -0.02 20.31 -5.66
CA SER A 47 -0.89 21.49 -5.62
C SER A 47 -1.01 22.07 -4.20
N ALA A 48 -1.15 21.22 -3.18
CA ALA A 48 -1.23 21.65 -1.79
C ALA A 48 0.13 22.22 -1.30
N ALA A 49 1.25 21.68 -1.78
CA ALA A 49 2.60 22.17 -1.50
C ALA A 49 2.83 23.59 -2.07
N GLY A 50 2.18 23.93 -3.19
CA GLY A 50 2.26 25.24 -3.82
C GLY A 50 1.65 26.38 -3.00
N ASP A 51 0.80 26.08 -2.01
CA ASP A 51 0.17 27.06 -1.13
C ASP A 51 0.61 26.85 0.32
N GLN A 52 1.56 27.67 0.77
CA GLN A 52 2.12 27.58 2.11
C GLN A 52 1.09 27.77 3.23
N ALA A 53 -0.05 28.42 2.96
CA ALA A 53 -1.10 28.60 3.95
C ALA A 53 -1.74 27.27 4.35
N GLN A 54 -1.78 26.28 3.45
CA GLN A 54 -2.38 24.96 3.70
C GLN A 54 -1.56 24.10 4.65
N GLN A 55 -0.24 24.36 4.76
CA GLN A 55 0.69 23.60 5.61
C GLN A 55 0.53 22.09 5.46
N ALA A 56 0.34 21.61 4.23
CA ALA A 56 0.05 20.22 3.95
C ALA A 56 1.18 19.31 4.44
N ARG A 57 0.81 18.29 5.21
CA ARG A 57 1.71 17.27 5.77
C ARG A 57 1.01 15.93 5.73
N LEU A 58 1.69 14.91 5.19
CA LEU A 58 1.16 13.56 5.07
C LEU A 58 2.29 12.54 5.24
N THR A 59 1.97 11.39 5.84
CA THR A 59 2.89 10.25 5.87
C THR A 59 2.37 9.21 4.88
N MET A 60 3.25 8.61 4.07
CA MET A 60 2.84 7.60 3.09
C MET A 60 3.81 6.42 3.10
N GLY A 61 3.31 5.23 3.41
CA GLY A 61 4.02 3.99 3.12
C GLY A 61 3.90 3.66 1.64
N ILE A 62 5.03 3.43 0.96
CA ILE A 62 5.05 2.88 -0.38
C ILE A 62 5.80 1.56 -0.32
N SER A 63 5.08 0.47 -0.60
CA SER A 63 5.70 -0.86 -0.55
C SER A 63 6.83 -1.01 -1.57
N PRO A 64 7.87 -1.80 -1.27
CA PRO A 64 8.96 -2.05 -2.22
C PRO A 64 8.50 -2.71 -3.52
N THR A 65 7.49 -3.58 -3.50
CA THR A 65 6.88 -4.14 -4.72
C THR A 65 6.27 -3.06 -5.59
N LEU A 66 5.49 -2.14 -5.02
CA LEU A 66 4.93 -1.02 -5.76
C LEU A 66 6.02 -0.10 -6.31
N LEU A 67 7.06 0.21 -5.54
CA LEU A 67 8.20 0.98 -6.04
C LEU A 67 8.91 0.27 -7.21
N SER A 68 9.07 -1.05 -7.16
CA SER A 68 9.62 -1.82 -8.27
C SER A 68 8.73 -1.77 -9.51
N LEU A 69 7.40 -1.86 -9.36
CA LEU A 69 6.45 -1.70 -10.48
C LEU A 69 6.49 -0.27 -11.06
N LEU A 70 6.54 0.74 -10.20
CA LEU A 70 6.70 2.14 -10.59
C LEU A 70 8.06 2.45 -11.23
N ALA A 71 9.05 1.57 -11.13
CA ALA A 71 10.35 1.71 -11.78
C ALA A 71 10.48 0.84 -13.04
N ASP A 72 9.49 0.00 -13.36
CA ASP A 72 9.55 -0.96 -14.46
C ASP A 72 9.37 -0.25 -15.83
N SER A 73 10.44 -0.24 -16.61
CA SER A 73 10.45 0.42 -17.93
C SER A 73 9.51 -0.22 -18.97
N THR A 74 9.11 -1.48 -18.79
CA THR A 74 8.13 -2.15 -19.65
C THR A 74 6.73 -1.61 -19.37
N LEU A 75 6.34 -1.58 -18.09
CA LEU A 75 5.05 -1.00 -17.67
C LEU A 75 4.96 0.48 -18.06
N HIS A 76 6.06 1.24 -17.89
CA HIS A 76 6.13 2.64 -18.29
C HIS A 76 5.81 2.86 -19.77
N LYS A 77 6.37 2.03 -20.65
CA LYS A 77 6.15 2.11 -22.10
C LYS A 77 4.74 1.69 -22.50
N ARG A 78 4.11 0.79 -21.73
CA ARG A 78 2.76 0.26 -22.02
C ARG A 78 1.64 1.19 -21.52
N PHE A 79 1.85 1.92 -20.43
CA PHE A 79 0.82 2.77 -19.82
C PHE A 79 0.16 3.77 -20.79
N PRO A 80 0.89 4.54 -21.64
CA PRO A 80 0.25 5.46 -22.57
C PRO A 80 -0.72 4.77 -23.54
N SER A 81 -0.33 3.62 -24.10
CA SER A 81 -1.19 2.85 -25.01
C SER A 81 -2.42 2.32 -24.28
N TRP A 82 -2.25 1.86 -23.05
CA TRP A 82 -3.34 1.43 -22.18
C TRP A 82 -4.36 2.57 -21.98
N VAL A 83 -3.92 3.78 -21.60
CA VAL A 83 -4.83 4.93 -21.43
C VAL A 83 -5.53 5.30 -22.74
N GLN A 84 -4.80 5.33 -23.86
CA GLN A 84 -5.37 5.67 -25.17
C GLN A 84 -6.47 4.68 -25.61
N SER A 85 -6.33 3.40 -25.30
CA SER A 85 -7.40 2.42 -25.57
C SER A 85 -8.68 2.74 -24.79
N ARG A 86 -8.56 3.19 -23.55
CA ARG A 86 -9.68 3.58 -22.68
C ARG A 86 -10.33 4.90 -23.11
N LEU A 87 -9.53 5.87 -23.55
CA LEU A 87 -10.04 7.13 -24.10
C LEU A 87 -10.93 6.90 -25.34
N ARG A 88 -10.54 5.97 -26.23
CA ARG A 88 -11.37 5.59 -27.40
C ARG A 88 -12.71 4.96 -27.00
N LEU A 89 -12.73 4.17 -25.93
CA LEU A 89 -13.96 3.60 -25.37
C LEU A 89 -14.88 4.69 -24.80
N LEU A 90 -14.32 5.67 -24.08
CA LEU A 90 -15.09 6.79 -23.51
C LEU A 90 -15.77 7.66 -24.58
N GLN A 91 -15.18 7.79 -25.77
CA GLN A 91 -15.81 8.49 -26.90
C GLN A 91 -17.11 7.83 -27.37
N GLN A 92 -17.28 6.54 -27.10
CA GLN A 92 -18.49 5.77 -27.44
C GLN A 92 -19.47 5.67 -26.26
N ALA A 93 -19.24 6.40 -25.17
CA ALA A 93 -20.14 6.40 -24.02
C ALA A 93 -21.56 6.87 -24.44
N PRO A 94 -22.62 6.24 -23.89
CA PRO A 94 -23.99 6.64 -24.19
C PRO A 94 -24.31 8.09 -23.84
N SER A 95 -25.23 8.70 -24.59
CA SER A 95 -25.50 10.14 -24.56
C SER A 95 -26.01 10.64 -23.20
N ASP A 96 -26.72 9.80 -22.46
CA ASP A 96 -27.21 10.05 -21.11
C ASP A 96 -26.10 10.13 -20.04
N ARG A 97 -24.90 9.63 -20.36
CA ARG A 97 -23.71 9.63 -19.50
C ARG A 97 -22.57 10.48 -20.06
N LYS A 98 -22.86 11.31 -21.05
CA LYS A 98 -21.85 12.10 -21.77
C LYS A 98 -21.04 13.01 -20.85
N ALA A 99 -21.69 13.70 -19.91
CA ALA A 99 -21.00 14.57 -18.95
C ALA A 99 -20.01 13.82 -18.04
N ALA A 100 -20.39 12.63 -17.57
CA ALA A 100 -19.50 11.77 -16.78
C ALA A 100 -18.29 11.29 -17.62
N ALA A 101 -18.55 10.88 -18.87
CA ALA A 101 -17.52 10.42 -19.79
C ALA A 101 -16.53 11.55 -20.15
N ASP A 102 -17.03 12.75 -20.46
CA ASP A 102 -16.19 13.91 -20.79
C ASP A 102 -15.32 14.34 -19.60
N HIS A 103 -15.86 14.27 -18.38
CA HIS A 103 -15.09 14.51 -17.16
C HIS A 103 -13.98 13.47 -16.97
N LEU A 104 -14.30 12.18 -17.07
CA LEU A 104 -13.32 11.11 -16.91
C LEU A 104 -12.24 11.16 -18.01
N GLN A 105 -12.65 11.46 -19.25
CA GLN A 105 -11.74 11.69 -20.38
C GLN A 105 -10.77 12.83 -20.04
N SER A 106 -11.27 13.97 -19.56
CA SER A 106 -10.44 15.12 -19.16
C SER A 106 -9.45 14.76 -18.04
N CYS A 107 -9.88 13.94 -17.07
CA CYS A 107 -8.98 13.44 -16.03
C CYS A 107 -7.86 12.58 -16.62
N PHE A 108 -8.21 11.61 -17.48
CA PHE A 108 -7.24 10.69 -18.08
C PHE A 108 -6.26 11.40 -19.00
N GLU A 109 -6.72 12.36 -19.80
CA GLU A 109 -5.86 13.20 -20.64
C GLU A 109 -4.87 14.02 -19.81
N ARG A 110 -5.35 14.65 -18.71
CA ARG A 110 -4.48 15.37 -17.78
C ARG A 110 -3.41 14.46 -17.17
N TYR A 111 -3.80 13.29 -16.66
CA TYR A 111 -2.86 12.35 -16.04
C TYR A 111 -1.88 11.76 -17.03
N LEU A 112 -2.32 11.49 -18.27
CA LEU A 112 -1.42 11.05 -19.34
C LEU A 112 -0.41 12.14 -19.71
N GLN A 113 -0.85 13.40 -19.80
CA GLN A 113 0.04 14.53 -20.04
C GLN A 113 1.04 14.72 -18.90
N SER A 114 0.59 14.60 -17.65
CA SER A 114 1.43 14.65 -16.44
C SER A 114 2.48 13.54 -16.42
N TRP A 115 2.08 12.32 -16.78
CA TRP A 115 2.97 11.18 -16.96
C TRP A 115 4.04 11.46 -18.03
N GLN A 116 3.64 11.98 -19.19
CA GLN A 116 4.56 12.32 -20.28
C GLN A 116 5.53 13.44 -19.88
N ASN A 117 5.04 14.49 -19.22
CA ASN A 117 5.86 15.63 -18.77
C ASN A 117 6.93 15.22 -17.75
N SER A 118 6.67 14.17 -16.98
CA SER A 118 7.62 13.59 -16.01
C SER A 118 8.42 12.42 -16.59
N ASN A 119 8.29 12.10 -17.89
CA ASN A 119 8.87 10.91 -18.52
C ASN A 119 8.52 9.60 -17.77
N GLY A 120 7.38 9.54 -17.10
CA GLY A 120 6.96 8.41 -16.26
C GLY A 120 7.67 8.27 -14.92
N ASP A 121 8.51 9.24 -14.54
CA ASP A 121 9.25 9.19 -13.28
C ASP A 121 8.41 9.73 -12.11
N LEU A 122 7.43 8.92 -11.69
CA LEU A 122 6.58 9.22 -10.55
C LEU A 122 7.35 9.15 -9.21
N ILE A 123 8.38 8.31 -9.14
CA ILE A 123 9.21 8.13 -7.93
C ILE A 123 9.93 9.44 -7.58
N SER A 124 10.53 10.11 -8.57
CA SER A 124 11.17 11.41 -8.36
C SER A 124 10.22 12.49 -7.87
N ARG A 125 8.93 12.43 -8.24
CA ARG A 125 7.92 13.39 -7.76
C ARG A 125 7.59 13.18 -6.27
N PHE A 126 7.40 11.93 -5.84
CA PHE A 126 7.27 11.61 -4.41
C PHE A 126 8.51 12.02 -3.61
N LYS A 127 9.71 11.79 -4.16
CA LYS A 127 10.96 12.23 -3.56
C LYS A 127 11.02 13.76 -3.39
N ALA A 128 10.59 14.52 -4.40
CA ALA A 128 10.56 15.97 -4.32
C ALA A 128 9.61 16.46 -3.21
N LEU A 129 8.44 15.85 -3.06
CA LEU A 129 7.50 16.15 -1.97
C LEU A 129 8.08 15.82 -0.59
N GLN A 130 8.87 14.74 -0.49
CA GLN A 130 9.58 14.41 0.74
C GLN A 130 10.66 15.45 1.08
N GLN A 131 11.45 15.89 0.10
CA GLN A 131 12.46 16.92 0.29
C GLN A 131 11.86 18.28 0.69
N GLN A 132 10.65 18.58 0.24
CA GLN A 132 9.89 19.77 0.65
C GLN A 132 9.29 19.65 2.06
N GLY A 133 9.35 18.47 2.68
CA GLY A 133 8.76 18.19 3.98
C GLY A 133 7.23 18.10 3.98
N VAL A 134 6.61 18.00 2.81
CA VAL A 134 5.15 17.81 2.64
C VAL A 134 4.80 16.34 2.88
N LEU A 135 5.68 15.44 2.45
CA LEU A 135 5.52 13.99 2.55
C LEU A 135 6.61 13.38 3.45
N ASP A 136 6.26 12.39 4.25
CA ASP A 136 7.21 11.48 4.90
C ASP A 136 6.99 10.07 4.35
N LEU A 137 7.96 9.52 3.62
CA LEU A 137 7.84 8.20 3.01
C LEU A 137 8.29 7.11 3.97
N LEU A 138 7.43 6.13 4.18
CA LEU A 138 7.73 4.89 4.89
C LEU A 138 8.03 3.78 3.88
N THR A 139 8.80 2.78 4.31
CA THR A 139 8.89 1.50 3.59
C THR A 139 7.84 0.52 4.13
N CYS A 140 7.88 -0.72 3.65
CA CYS A 140 7.06 -1.85 4.11
C CYS A 140 7.95 -3.10 4.30
N GLY A 141 7.38 -4.29 4.51
CA GLY A 141 8.09 -5.55 4.21
C GLY A 141 8.34 -5.67 2.70
N ALA A 142 9.45 -6.32 2.29
CA ALA A 142 9.87 -6.39 0.89
C ALA A 142 8.73 -6.76 -0.06
N THR A 143 8.00 -7.82 0.24
CA THR A 143 6.84 -8.29 -0.54
C THR A 143 5.56 -8.24 0.28
N HIS A 144 5.49 -7.33 1.24
CA HIS A 144 4.36 -7.27 2.17
C HIS A 144 4.15 -8.60 2.94
N GLY A 145 5.25 -9.29 3.30
CA GLY A 145 5.18 -10.56 4.00
C GLY A 145 4.63 -10.44 5.42
N TYR A 146 3.68 -11.30 5.79
CA TYR A 146 3.00 -11.23 7.09
C TYR A 146 3.93 -11.67 8.24
N MET A 147 4.65 -10.71 8.82
CA MET A 147 5.78 -10.94 9.73
C MET A 147 5.50 -11.90 10.90
N PRO A 148 4.32 -11.84 11.60
CA PRO A 148 4.03 -12.81 12.66
C PRO A 148 4.03 -14.27 12.23
N LEU A 149 3.70 -14.56 10.96
CA LEU A 149 3.66 -15.93 10.43
C LEU A 149 5.03 -16.39 9.89
N LEU A 150 5.96 -15.46 9.69
CA LEU A 150 7.34 -15.75 9.29
C LEU A 150 8.29 -15.92 10.50
N ARG A 151 7.82 -15.65 11.71
CA ARG A 151 8.66 -15.54 12.93
C ARG A 151 9.36 -16.84 13.36
N GLU A 152 8.94 -18.01 12.85
CA GLU A 152 9.64 -19.29 13.15
C GLU A 152 11.12 -19.23 12.73
N HIS A 153 11.40 -18.55 11.61
CA HIS A 153 12.76 -18.28 11.15
C HIS A 153 12.96 -16.75 11.14
N PRO A 154 13.51 -16.14 12.20
CA PRO A 154 13.71 -14.70 12.28
C PRO A 154 14.52 -14.11 11.11
N GLU A 155 15.35 -14.93 10.47
CA GLU A 155 16.08 -14.59 9.27
C GLU A 155 15.15 -14.25 8.08
N ALA A 156 13.97 -14.87 7.98
CA ALA A 156 12.97 -14.53 6.96
C ALA A 156 12.38 -13.13 7.22
N VAL A 157 12.08 -12.81 8.48
CA VAL A 157 11.64 -11.46 8.89
C VAL A 157 12.73 -10.43 8.62
N ARG A 158 13.97 -10.72 9.02
CA ARG A 158 15.12 -9.84 8.77
C ARG A 158 15.33 -9.60 7.27
N ALA A 159 15.20 -10.62 6.45
CA ALA A 159 15.35 -10.50 5.00
C ALA A 159 14.24 -9.66 4.35
N GLN A 160 12.99 -9.79 4.80
CA GLN A 160 11.89 -8.91 4.40
C GLN A 160 12.21 -7.44 4.72
N LEU A 161 12.69 -7.15 5.94
CA LEU A 161 12.97 -5.77 6.38
C LEU A 161 14.20 -5.16 5.69
N ARG A 162 15.33 -5.87 5.66
CA ARG A 162 16.58 -5.35 5.07
C ARG A 162 16.48 -5.21 3.55
N THR A 163 15.77 -6.12 2.88
CA THR A 163 15.51 -5.98 1.43
C THR A 163 14.65 -4.76 1.14
N ALA A 164 13.61 -4.52 1.94
CA ALA A 164 12.77 -3.35 1.79
C ALA A 164 13.53 -2.02 2.00
N VAL A 165 14.39 -1.95 3.03
CA VAL A 165 15.21 -0.77 3.31
C VAL A 165 16.19 -0.50 2.16
N ARG A 166 16.87 -1.54 1.66
CA ARG A 166 17.78 -1.43 0.52
C ARG A 166 17.05 -0.96 -0.75
N GLU A 167 15.87 -1.51 -1.04
CA GLU A 167 15.11 -1.13 -2.23
C GLU A 167 14.55 0.29 -2.13
N HIS A 168 14.03 0.68 -0.96
CA HIS A 168 13.61 2.05 -0.70
C HIS A 168 14.77 3.02 -0.88
N GLN A 169 15.95 2.73 -0.31
CA GLN A 169 17.15 3.57 -0.48
C GLN A 169 17.58 3.66 -1.95
N ARG A 170 17.51 2.56 -2.71
CA ARG A 170 17.90 2.53 -4.12
C ARG A 170 17.01 3.43 -4.98
N LEU A 171 15.70 3.42 -4.75
CA LEU A 171 14.72 4.11 -5.59
C LEU A 171 14.40 5.54 -5.10
N ILE A 172 14.25 5.75 -3.79
CA ILE A 172 13.97 7.06 -3.20
C ILE A 172 15.26 7.87 -2.99
N GLY A 173 16.37 7.20 -2.69
CA GLY A 173 17.68 7.83 -2.47
C GLY A 173 18.00 8.14 -1.00
N GLU A 174 17.10 7.83 -0.06
CA GLU A 174 17.36 7.92 1.39
C GLU A 174 16.93 6.63 2.10
N GLN A 175 17.52 6.32 3.25
CA GLN A 175 17.03 5.21 4.05
C GLN A 175 15.74 5.61 4.77
N PRO A 176 14.69 4.77 4.74
CA PRO A 176 13.46 5.03 5.46
C PRO A 176 13.70 4.92 6.97
N LEU A 177 13.17 5.87 7.74
CA LEU A 177 13.18 5.77 9.20
C LEU A 177 11.95 5.06 9.75
N GLY A 178 10.83 5.07 9.03
CA GLY A 178 9.61 4.42 9.44
C GLY A 178 9.19 3.30 8.50
N ILE A 179 8.33 2.43 9.01
CA ILE A 179 7.78 1.30 8.27
C ILE A 179 6.27 1.22 8.49
N TRP A 180 5.55 0.98 7.40
CA TRP A 180 4.25 0.36 7.47
C TRP A 180 4.46 -1.16 7.64
N LEU A 181 4.17 -1.71 8.81
CA LEU A 181 4.22 -3.15 8.98
C LEU A 181 3.12 -3.78 8.12
N PRO A 182 3.40 -4.83 7.32
CA PRO A 182 2.36 -5.51 6.55
C PRO A 182 1.16 -5.81 7.43
N GLU A 183 0.00 -5.24 7.09
CA GLU A 183 -1.25 -5.37 7.84
C GLU A 183 -1.25 -4.81 9.27
N CYS A 184 -0.37 -3.85 9.57
CA CYS A 184 -0.04 -3.41 10.93
C CYS A 184 0.24 -4.60 11.87
N ALA A 185 0.74 -5.71 11.30
CA ALA A 185 0.87 -6.98 11.98
C ALA A 185 2.15 -6.99 12.82
N TYR A 186 1.97 -7.02 14.14
CA TYR A 186 3.05 -6.97 15.12
C TYR A 186 3.02 -8.24 16.00
N TYR A 187 4.22 -8.64 16.43
CA TYR A 187 4.44 -9.66 17.46
C TYR A 187 5.60 -9.21 18.35
N GLU A 188 5.69 -9.75 19.56
CA GLU A 188 6.71 -9.36 20.53
C GLU A 188 8.13 -9.62 20.01
N GLY A 189 9.00 -8.62 20.10
CA GLY A 189 10.39 -8.71 19.63
C GLY A 189 10.59 -8.33 18.17
N LEU A 190 9.53 -8.04 17.40
CA LEU A 190 9.68 -7.54 16.02
C LEU A 190 10.46 -6.22 15.96
N ASP A 191 10.38 -5.40 17.01
CA ASP A 191 11.11 -4.14 17.17
C ASP A 191 12.64 -4.32 17.19
N ILE A 192 13.14 -5.48 17.61
CA ILE A 192 14.57 -5.83 17.51
C ILE A 192 15.01 -5.87 16.04
N TRP A 193 14.22 -6.54 15.20
CA TRP A 193 14.49 -6.68 13.77
C TRP A 193 14.24 -5.39 13.00
N MET A 194 13.24 -4.60 13.41
CA MET A 194 13.05 -3.24 12.89
C MET A 194 14.28 -2.38 13.16
N ARG A 195 14.79 -2.38 14.40
CA ARG A 195 15.99 -1.62 14.77
C ARG A 195 17.22 -2.08 14.00
N ASP A 196 17.41 -3.39 13.87
CA ASP A 196 18.49 -4.02 13.08
C ASP A 196 18.50 -3.52 11.63
N ALA A 197 17.32 -3.33 11.04
CA ALA A 197 17.17 -2.80 9.69
C ALA A 197 17.28 -1.25 9.60
N GLY A 198 17.49 -0.55 10.72
CA GLY A 198 17.55 0.92 10.75
C GLY A 198 16.21 1.62 10.93
N LEU A 199 15.11 0.87 11.06
CA LEU A 199 13.76 1.40 11.24
C LEU A 199 13.55 1.82 12.71
N ARG A 200 12.78 2.89 12.91
CA ARG A 200 12.63 3.61 14.19
C ARG A 200 11.19 3.83 14.58
N TYR A 201 10.23 3.72 13.67
CA TYR A 201 8.82 3.81 14.03
C TYR A 201 7.88 3.04 13.10
N ALA A 202 6.72 2.69 13.62
CA ALA A 202 5.64 2.05 12.86
C ALA A 202 4.25 2.48 13.37
N VAL A 203 3.24 2.20 12.55
CA VAL A 203 1.82 2.29 12.92
C VAL A 203 1.32 0.90 13.32
N LEU A 204 0.52 0.84 14.39
CA LEU A 204 -0.19 -0.35 14.85
C LEU A 204 -1.68 -0.10 14.85
N ASP A 205 -2.47 -1.18 14.91
CA ASP A 205 -3.87 -1.03 15.30
C ASP A 205 -3.99 -0.51 16.74
N GLY A 206 -5.10 0.17 17.04
CA GLY A 206 -5.32 0.81 18.32
C GLY A 206 -5.17 -0.15 19.51
N HIS A 207 -5.65 -1.39 19.40
CA HIS A 207 -5.55 -2.36 20.50
C HIS A 207 -4.10 -2.83 20.77
N GLY A 208 -3.24 -2.87 19.75
CA GLY A 208 -1.82 -3.18 19.91
C GLY A 208 -1.10 -2.18 20.82
N LEU A 209 -1.50 -0.90 20.73
CA LEU A 209 -1.05 0.14 21.64
C LEU A 209 -1.78 0.09 23.00
N LEU A 210 -3.12 0.03 23.01
CA LEU A 210 -3.93 0.10 24.23
C LEU A 210 -3.63 -1.02 25.23
N HIS A 211 -3.20 -2.19 24.74
CA HIS A 211 -2.81 -3.34 25.55
C HIS A 211 -1.30 -3.43 25.82
N ALA A 212 -0.51 -2.43 25.42
CA ALA A 212 0.92 -2.38 25.70
C ALA A 212 1.24 -2.45 27.21
N LYS A 213 2.47 -2.85 27.55
CA LYS A 213 2.94 -3.02 28.92
C LYS A 213 4.15 -2.11 29.23
N PRO A 214 4.07 -1.20 30.22
CA PRO A 214 2.87 -0.81 30.96
C PRO A 214 1.80 -0.17 30.05
N ARG A 215 0.57 -0.06 30.54
CA ARG A 215 -0.54 0.56 29.78
C ARG A 215 -0.18 2.00 29.41
N PRO A 216 -0.36 2.44 28.15
CA PRO A 216 -0.09 3.81 27.76
C PRO A 216 -1.04 4.79 28.46
N ARG A 217 -0.47 5.84 29.04
CA ARG A 217 -1.19 6.87 29.82
C ARG A 217 -2.22 7.62 28.99
N TYR A 218 -1.89 7.91 27.72
CA TYR A 218 -2.72 8.69 26.81
C TYR A 218 -3.43 7.86 25.74
N GLY A 219 -3.53 6.53 25.95
CA GLY A 219 -4.13 5.62 24.99
C GLY A 219 -3.43 5.71 23.63
N VAL A 220 -4.19 5.85 22.54
CA VAL A 220 -3.69 5.97 21.16
C VAL A 220 -3.29 7.40 20.77
N TYR A 221 -3.56 8.38 21.63
CA TYR A 221 -3.44 9.81 21.30
C TYR A 221 -2.05 10.41 21.53
N ALA A 222 -1.08 9.57 21.88
CA ALA A 222 0.34 9.89 21.90
C ALA A 222 1.15 8.62 21.54
N PRO A 223 2.27 8.76 20.80
CA PRO A 223 3.13 7.62 20.52
C PRO A 223 3.79 7.06 21.79
N ILE A 224 4.08 5.77 21.76
CA ILE A 224 4.92 5.08 22.76
C ILE A 224 6.28 4.72 22.16
N CYS A 225 7.24 4.34 23.01
CA CYS A 225 8.52 3.81 22.59
C CYS A 225 8.74 2.44 23.24
N SER A 226 9.10 1.41 22.48
CA SER A 226 9.48 0.12 23.08
C SER A 226 10.83 0.24 23.79
N ARG A 227 11.13 -0.74 24.66
CA ARG A 227 12.44 -0.81 25.34
C ARG A 227 13.63 -0.91 24.38
N ASN A 228 13.40 -1.38 23.16
CA ASN A 228 14.44 -1.45 22.14
C ASN A 228 14.66 -0.13 21.38
N GLY A 229 13.88 0.92 21.66
CA GLY A 229 14.05 2.24 21.05
C GLY A 229 13.31 2.41 19.71
N VAL A 230 12.18 1.73 19.54
CA VAL A 230 11.29 1.88 18.37
C VAL A 230 9.98 2.52 18.81
N ALA A 231 9.56 3.58 18.14
CA ALA A 231 8.31 4.27 18.44
C ALA A 231 7.11 3.61 17.73
N PHE A 232 5.96 3.62 18.39
CA PHE A 232 4.71 3.08 17.83
C PHE A 232 3.58 4.10 17.95
N PHE A 233 2.83 4.25 16.87
CA PHE A 233 1.62 5.06 16.78
C PHE A 233 0.40 4.16 16.71
N GLY A 234 -0.65 4.46 17.46
CA GLY A 234 -1.90 3.69 17.43
C GLY A 234 -2.93 4.32 16.49
N ARG A 235 -3.59 3.50 15.67
CA ARG A 235 -4.75 3.93 14.88
C ARG A 235 -5.85 4.50 15.79
N ASP A 236 -6.34 5.69 15.46
CA ASP A 236 -7.53 6.27 16.06
C ASP A 236 -8.79 5.91 15.25
N SER A 237 -9.62 5.03 15.79
CA SER A 237 -10.85 4.56 15.12
C SER A 237 -11.82 5.70 14.81
N ASP A 238 -11.92 6.71 15.68
CA ASP A 238 -12.83 7.85 15.48
C ASP A 238 -12.38 8.70 14.29
N ALA A 239 -11.07 8.80 14.07
CA ALA A 239 -10.49 9.50 12.93
C ALA A 239 -10.57 8.72 11.62
N THR A 240 -10.67 7.38 11.66
CA THR A 240 -10.74 6.54 10.45
C THR A 240 -12.16 6.20 10.01
N LEU A 241 -13.08 5.92 10.93
CA LEU A 241 -14.42 5.38 10.63
C LEU A 241 -15.24 6.22 9.62
N PRO A 242 -15.30 7.57 9.72
CA PRO A 242 -16.08 8.38 8.78
C PRO A 242 -15.58 8.31 7.34
N VAL A 243 -14.31 7.94 7.13
CA VAL A 243 -13.67 7.90 5.81
C VAL A 243 -13.60 6.47 5.28
N TRP A 244 -13.41 5.47 6.14
CA TRP A 244 -13.22 4.08 5.74
C TRP A 244 -14.53 3.34 5.41
N SER A 245 -15.63 3.65 6.09
CA SER A 245 -16.88 2.91 5.91
C SER A 245 -17.61 3.34 4.61
N ALA A 246 -17.74 2.43 3.65
CA ALA A 246 -18.57 2.68 2.46
C ALA A 246 -20.08 2.72 2.78
N ARG A 247 -20.51 2.11 3.89
CA ARG A 247 -21.92 2.10 4.31
C ARG A 247 -22.27 3.34 5.12
N ASP A 248 -21.46 3.62 6.13
CA ASP A 248 -21.76 4.61 7.19
C ASP A 248 -20.88 5.88 7.09
N GLY A 249 -19.92 5.90 6.16
CA GLY A 249 -18.97 7.00 5.96
C GLY A 249 -19.18 7.74 4.65
N TYR A 250 -18.28 8.69 4.37
CA TYR A 250 -18.36 9.59 3.22
C TYR A 250 -18.36 8.87 1.86
N PRO A 251 -17.54 7.83 1.60
CA PRO A 251 -17.49 7.20 0.27
C PRO A 251 -18.83 6.67 -0.23
N GLY A 252 -19.77 6.38 0.67
CA GLY A 252 -21.12 5.90 0.35
C GLY A 252 -22.12 6.97 -0.06
N ASP A 253 -21.72 8.24 -0.17
CA ASP A 253 -22.65 9.33 -0.49
C ASP A 253 -23.26 9.17 -1.90
N PRO A 254 -24.59 9.36 -2.05
CA PRO A 254 -25.29 9.28 -3.32
C PRO A 254 -24.70 10.06 -4.51
N ALA A 255 -23.94 11.12 -4.25
CA ALA A 255 -23.30 11.93 -5.27
C ALA A 255 -22.02 11.32 -5.84
N TYR A 256 -21.34 10.45 -5.11
CA TYR A 256 -20.02 9.93 -5.47
C TYR A 256 -20.09 8.82 -6.51
N ARG A 257 -18.99 8.62 -7.26
CA ARG A 257 -18.87 7.64 -8.33
C ARG A 257 -19.07 6.21 -7.81
N GLU A 258 -19.93 5.45 -8.48
CA GLU A 258 -20.20 4.04 -8.17
C GLU A 258 -19.04 3.16 -8.66
N PHE A 259 -18.40 2.46 -7.72
CA PHE A 259 -17.24 1.61 -8.02
C PHE A 259 -17.62 0.37 -8.83
N HIS A 260 -18.78 -0.22 -8.54
CA HIS A 260 -19.15 -1.53 -9.08
C HIS A 260 -19.84 -1.48 -10.46
N ARG A 261 -20.04 -0.29 -11.04
CA ARG A 261 -20.69 -0.11 -12.34
C ARG A 261 -19.67 0.39 -13.37
N ASP A 262 -19.04 -0.55 -14.04
CA ASP A 262 -17.94 -0.35 -14.99
C ASP A 262 -18.33 -0.76 -16.41
N LEU A 263 -17.88 0.00 -17.42
CA LEU A 263 -18.17 -0.31 -18.82
C LEU A 263 -17.68 -1.69 -19.27
N GLY A 264 -16.67 -2.25 -18.60
CA GLY A 264 -16.20 -3.62 -18.84
C GLY A 264 -17.24 -4.71 -18.63
N TRP A 265 -18.27 -4.42 -17.84
CA TRP A 265 -19.42 -5.31 -17.61
C TRP A 265 -20.67 -4.86 -18.38
N ASP A 266 -20.80 -3.56 -18.66
CA ASP A 266 -21.95 -3.00 -19.37
C ASP A 266 -21.87 -3.21 -20.90
N LEU A 267 -20.67 -3.30 -21.48
CA LEU A 267 -20.48 -3.42 -22.93
C LEU A 267 -20.54 -4.88 -23.41
N PRO A 268 -21.09 -5.15 -24.61
CA PRO A 268 -21.04 -6.48 -25.23
C PRO A 268 -19.61 -6.96 -25.44
N GLN A 269 -19.38 -8.27 -25.28
CA GLN A 269 -18.07 -8.92 -25.47
C GLN A 269 -17.45 -8.59 -26.84
N GLU A 270 -18.23 -8.57 -27.91
CA GLU A 270 -17.79 -8.23 -29.28
C GLU A 270 -17.16 -6.83 -29.34
N GLN A 271 -17.70 -5.89 -28.57
CA GLN A 271 -17.15 -4.54 -28.47
C GLN A 271 -15.83 -4.57 -27.69
N ILE A 272 -15.77 -5.26 -26.55
CA ILE A 272 -14.52 -5.44 -25.76
C ILE A 272 -13.40 -6.04 -26.62
N GLU A 273 -13.70 -7.07 -27.40
CA GLU A 273 -12.76 -7.74 -28.31
C GLU A 273 -12.26 -6.79 -29.41
N SER A 274 -13.14 -5.94 -29.95
CA SER A 274 -12.76 -4.94 -30.96
C SER A 274 -11.73 -3.92 -30.45
N PHE A 275 -11.60 -3.75 -29.13
CA PHE A 275 -10.59 -2.91 -28.49
C PHE A 275 -9.31 -3.64 -28.10
N GLY A 276 -9.17 -4.92 -28.47
CA GLY A 276 -7.97 -5.73 -28.23
C GLY A 276 -7.91 -6.34 -26.83
N LEU A 277 -9.05 -6.46 -26.14
CA LEU A 277 -9.16 -7.11 -24.84
C LEU A 277 -9.83 -8.49 -25.02
N PRO A 278 -9.28 -9.58 -24.46
CA PRO A 278 -9.75 -10.93 -24.76
C PRO A 278 -11.07 -11.30 -24.07
N THR A 279 -11.39 -10.67 -22.93
CA THR A 279 -12.56 -10.98 -22.11
C THR A 279 -13.09 -9.72 -21.42
N GLN A 280 -14.37 -9.74 -21.07
CA GLN A 280 -14.97 -8.79 -20.13
C GLN A 280 -14.24 -8.79 -18.79
N ARG A 281 -13.89 -7.60 -18.32
CA ARG A 281 -13.11 -7.34 -17.10
C ARG A 281 -13.24 -5.88 -16.71
N PRO A 282 -12.90 -5.49 -15.47
CA PRO A 282 -12.92 -4.07 -15.07
C PRO A 282 -12.00 -3.22 -15.95
N LEU A 283 -12.54 -2.15 -16.54
CA LEU A 283 -11.78 -1.24 -17.42
C LEU A 283 -11.34 0.04 -16.73
N GLY A 284 -11.86 0.33 -15.53
CA GLY A 284 -11.68 1.61 -14.85
C GLY A 284 -12.59 2.72 -15.42
N LEU A 285 -13.59 2.36 -16.23
CA LEU A 285 -14.47 3.29 -16.92
C LEU A 285 -15.84 3.29 -16.25
N LYS A 286 -15.96 4.07 -15.17
CA LYS A 286 -17.12 4.07 -14.28
C LYS A 286 -17.88 5.38 -14.42
N LEU A 287 -19.13 5.32 -14.91
CA LEU A 287 -19.88 6.51 -15.36
C LEU A 287 -21.18 6.76 -14.56
N HIS A 288 -21.38 6.06 -13.45
CA HIS A 288 -22.55 6.17 -12.60
C HIS A 288 -22.17 6.66 -11.21
N ARG A 289 -23.13 7.18 -10.46
CA ARG A 289 -22.99 7.53 -9.04
C ARG A 289 -23.69 6.51 -8.15
N VAL A 290 -23.28 6.43 -6.89
CA VAL A 290 -23.85 5.53 -5.87
C VAL A 290 -25.37 5.65 -5.82
N SER A 291 -25.93 6.86 -5.98
CA SER A 291 -27.37 7.18 -6.11
C SER A 291 -28.22 6.80 -4.90
N ASP A 292 -28.33 5.52 -4.64
CA ASP A 292 -28.89 4.91 -3.44
C ASP A 292 -28.08 3.63 -3.19
N GLN A 293 -27.56 3.47 -1.97
CA GLN A 293 -26.79 2.29 -1.58
C GLN A 293 -27.59 0.99 -1.67
N ARG A 294 -28.92 1.06 -1.60
CA ARG A 294 -29.82 -0.10 -1.66
C ARG A 294 -30.34 -0.40 -3.06
N ALA A 295 -30.16 0.53 -4.01
CA ALA A 295 -30.61 0.33 -5.37
C ALA A 295 -29.72 -0.69 -6.10
N PRO A 296 -30.30 -1.54 -6.97
CA PRO A 296 -29.52 -2.43 -7.81
C PRO A 296 -28.66 -1.65 -8.81
N LEU A 297 -27.62 -2.29 -9.35
CA LEU A 297 -26.61 -1.63 -10.18
C LEU A 297 -27.16 -1.01 -11.46
N ASP A 298 -28.23 -1.57 -12.02
CA ASP A 298 -28.93 -1.07 -13.21
C ASP A 298 -29.82 0.16 -12.94
N ALA A 299 -30.16 0.42 -11.68
CA ALA A 299 -30.94 1.60 -11.27
C ALA A 299 -30.05 2.81 -10.89
N LYS A 300 -28.72 2.65 -10.92
CA LYS A 300 -27.76 3.70 -10.60
C LYS A 300 -27.84 4.82 -11.65
N GLN A 301 -27.82 6.06 -11.19
CA GLN A 301 -27.94 7.24 -12.04
C GLN A 301 -26.58 7.65 -12.61
N PRO A 302 -26.54 8.41 -13.72
CA PRO A 302 -25.32 8.99 -14.26
C PRO A 302 -24.53 9.78 -13.22
N TYR A 303 -23.20 9.70 -13.27
CA TYR A 303 -22.31 10.46 -12.39
C TYR A 303 -22.32 11.95 -12.74
N GLU A 304 -22.37 12.80 -11.70
CA GLU A 304 -22.45 14.26 -11.82
C GLU A 304 -21.24 14.90 -11.11
N PRO A 305 -20.14 15.19 -11.83
CA PRO A 305 -18.88 15.62 -11.21
C PRO A 305 -18.99 16.88 -10.34
N ALA A 306 -19.82 17.84 -10.74
CA ALA A 306 -20.02 19.08 -9.99
C ALA A 306 -20.73 18.84 -8.64
N LEU A 307 -21.67 17.89 -8.59
CA LEU A 307 -22.36 17.51 -7.36
C LEU A 307 -21.38 16.84 -6.40
N ALA A 308 -20.62 15.88 -6.90
CA ALA A 308 -19.57 15.20 -6.15
C ALA A 308 -18.54 16.18 -5.59
N GLN A 309 -18.09 17.15 -6.39
CA GLN A 309 -17.17 18.21 -5.95
C GLN A 309 -17.76 19.11 -4.85
N ALA A 310 -19.05 19.41 -4.88
CA ALA A 310 -19.68 20.16 -3.80
C ALA A 310 -19.71 19.33 -2.50
N ARG A 311 -19.99 18.02 -2.61
CA ARG A 311 -20.04 17.11 -1.46
C ARG A 311 -18.68 16.90 -0.81
N THR A 312 -17.57 16.85 -1.55
CA THR A 312 -16.24 16.73 -0.94
C THR A 312 -15.92 17.92 -0.04
N LYS A 313 -16.36 19.14 -0.40
CA LYS A 313 -16.20 20.34 0.43
C LYS A 313 -16.95 20.22 1.75
N ASP A 314 -18.21 19.80 1.70
CA ASP A 314 -19.06 19.60 2.88
C ASP A 314 -18.47 18.53 3.80
N HIS A 315 -18.07 17.39 3.23
CA HIS A 315 -17.51 16.27 4.01
C HIS A 315 -16.16 16.60 4.61
N ALA A 316 -15.28 17.31 3.89
CA ALA A 316 -14.01 17.76 4.42
C ALA A 316 -14.20 18.70 5.62
N LYS A 317 -15.13 19.65 5.51
CA LYS A 317 -15.49 20.55 6.61
C LYS A 317 -16.00 19.76 7.83
N HIS A 318 -16.99 18.89 7.62
CA HIS A 318 -17.55 18.07 8.70
C HIS A 318 -16.49 17.19 9.37
N TYR A 319 -15.58 16.60 8.59
CA TYR A 319 -14.46 15.82 9.13
C TYR A 319 -13.55 16.67 10.01
N LEU A 320 -13.12 17.84 9.52
CA LEU A 320 -12.24 18.74 10.27
C LEU A 320 -12.89 19.28 11.54
N GLU A 321 -14.18 19.64 11.51
CA GLU A 321 -14.93 20.06 12.69
C GLU A 321 -14.96 18.95 13.76
N GLY A 322 -15.20 17.70 13.35
CA GLY A 322 -15.15 16.54 14.24
C GLY A 322 -13.76 16.32 14.84
N ARG A 323 -12.69 16.43 14.03
CA ARG A 323 -11.30 16.30 14.50
C ARG A 323 -10.90 17.44 15.45
N ARG A 324 -11.31 18.68 15.17
CA ARG A 324 -11.09 19.83 16.05
C ARG A 324 -11.72 19.61 17.42
N LEU A 325 -13.00 19.22 17.47
CA LEU A 325 -13.70 18.94 18.73
C LEU A 325 -13.04 17.81 19.52
N GLN A 326 -12.57 16.76 18.83
CA GLN A 326 -11.84 15.65 19.44
C GLN A 326 -10.51 16.11 20.05
N LEU A 327 -9.72 16.92 19.32
CA LEU A 327 -8.46 17.50 19.82
C LEU A 327 -8.70 18.39 21.05
N GLU A 328 -9.68 19.29 21.00
CA GLU A 328 -10.04 20.19 22.11
C GLU A 328 -10.44 19.41 23.37
N ALA A 329 -11.19 18.32 23.22
CA ALA A 329 -11.57 17.46 24.35
C ALA A 329 -10.38 16.71 24.97
N LEU A 330 -9.42 16.29 24.14
CA LEU A 330 -8.21 15.59 24.59
C LEU A 330 -7.22 16.55 25.28
N GLU A 331 -7.09 17.78 24.79
CA GLU A 331 -6.22 18.81 25.40
C GLU A 331 -6.58 19.11 26.84
N GLN A 332 -7.85 19.02 27.21
CA GLN A 332 -8.30 19.21 28.60
C GLN A 332 -7.86 18.07 29.54
N ARG A 333 -7.44 16.93 28.99
CA ARG A 333 -7.16 15.68 29.73
C ARG A 333 -5.71 15.21 29.60
N MET A 334 -4.92 15.85 28.75
CA MET A 334 -3.54 15.46 28.43
C MET A 334 -2.57 16.57 28.82
N GLU A 335 -1.40 16.17 29.34
CA GLU A 335 -0.31 17.10 29.65
C GLU A 335 0.57 17.41 28.42
N THR A 336 0.36 16.65 27.34
CA THR A 336 1.02 16.83 26.04
C THR A 336 -0.02 17.11 24.98
N ALA A 337 0.39 17.76 23.89
CA ALA A 337 -0.46 17.97 22.73
C ALA A 337 -0.95 16.60 22.19
N PRO A 338 -2.27 16.42 22.00
CA PRO A 338 -2.81 15.18 21.47
C PRO A 338 -2.49 15.01 19.98
N LEU A 339 -2.35 13.75 19.57
CA LEU A 339 -2.15 13.35 18.18
C LEU A 339 -3.28 12.40 17.77
N LEU A 340 -3.99 12.74 16.69
CA LEU A 340 -4.91 11.82 16.03
C LEU A 340 -4.17 11.17 14.85
N VAL A 341 -4.08 9.85 14.81
CA VAL A 341 -3.42 9.11 13.73
C VAL A 341 -4.49 8.39 12.91
N ALA A 342 -4.65 8.80 11.66
CA ALA A 342 -5.67 8.30 10.74
C ALA A 342 -5.01 7.56 9.57
N PRO A 343 -4.71 6.25 9.72
CA PRO A 343 -4.16 5.41 8.67
C PRO A 343 -5.25 4.86 7.74
N PHE A 344 -4.95 4.79 6.45
CA PHE A 344 -5.81 4.28 5.39
C PHE A 344 -5.00 3.60 4.29
N ASP A 345 -5.60 2.66 3.56
CA ASP A 345 -5.07 2.24 2.25
C ASP A 345 -5.08 3.45 1.30
N ALA A 346 -4.01 3.65 0.54
CA ALA A 346 -3.90 4.78 -0.38
C ALA A 346 -4.94 4.67 -1.50
N GLU A 347 -5.21 3.45 -1.96
CA GLU A 347 -6.17 3.10 -3.00
C GLU A 347 -7.61 3.43 -2.59
N LEU A 348 -7.88 3.66 -1.30
CA LEU A 348 -9.15 4.25 -0.88
C LEU A 348 -9.36 5.60 -1.57
N PHE A 349 -8.31 6.41 -1.67
CA PHE A 349 -8.37 7.75 -2.24
C PHE A 349 -8.12 7.73 -3.75
N GLY A 350 -9.20 7.43 -4.47
CA GLY A 350 -9.32 7.62 -5.91
C GLY A 350 -9.69 6.33 -6.67
N HIS A 351 -9.20 5.18 -6.23
CA HIS A 351 -9.61 3.90 -6.81
C HIS A 351 -10.97 3.47 -6.27
N TRP A 352 -11.07 3.19 -4.96
CA TRP A 352 -12.32 2.78 -4.30
C TRP A 352 -13.29 3.96 -4.12
N TRP A 353 -12.78 5.11 -3.67
CA TRP A 353 -13.53 6.35 -3.56
C TRP A 353 -12.92 7.39 -4.49
N PHE A 354 -13.54 7.59 -5.66
CA PHE A 354 -12.99 8.40 -6.76
C PHE A 354 -12.63 9.82 -6.36
N GLU A 355 -13.45 10.41 -5.49
CA GLU A 355 -13.32 11.77 -5.04
C GLU A 355 -12.36 11.92 -3.85
N GLY A 356 -11.77 10.82 -3.38
CA GLY A 356 -10.85 10.82 -2.25
C GLY A 356 -9.68 11.82 -2.37
N PRO A 357 -8.96 11.92 -3.50
CA PRO A 357 -7.93 12.94 -3.67
C PRO A 357 -8.49 14.37 -3.57
N MET A 358 -9.69 14.61 -4.09
CA MET A 358 -10.36 15.91 -3.96
C MET A 358 -10.74 16.19 -2.50
N PHE A 359 -11.21 15.19 -1.76
CA PHE A 359 -11.48 15.32 -0.33
C PHE A 359 -10.20 15.66 0.44
N LEU A 360 -9.06 14.99 0.17
CA LEU A 360 -7.78 15.32 0.79
C LEU A 360 -7.31 16.74 0.46
N ALA A 361 -7.46 17.19 -0.79
CA ALA A 361 -7.18 18.57 -1.18
C ALA A 361 -8.02 19.56 -0.35
N GLU A 362 -9.30 19.26 -0.17
CA GLU A 362 -10.22 20.05 0.63
C GLU A 362 -9.88 20.03 2.12
N LEU A 363 -9.37 18.92 2.66
CA LEU A 363 -8.84 18.88 4.03
C LEU A 363 -7.68 19.87 4.21
N PHE A 364 -6.68 19.84 3.32
CA PHE A 364 -5.53 20.75 3.42
C PHE A 364 -5.91 22.21 3.22
N ARG A 365 -6.81 22.48 2.27
CA ARG A 365 -7.32 23.84 2.00
C ARG A 365 -8.09 24.43 3.19
N GLN A 366 -8.93 23.63 3.84
CA GLN A 366 -9.82 24.09 4.92
C GLN A 366 -9.21 23.95 6.32
N GLY A 367 -8.18 23.12 6.50
CA GLY A 367 -7.55 22.85 7.79
C GLY A 367 -7.15 24.09 8.59
N PRO A 368 -6.48 25.10 8.00
CA PRO A 368 -6.12 26.34 8.69
C PRO A 368 -7.33 27.11 9.23
N GLU A 369 -8.39 27.24 8.43
CA GLU A 369 -9.65 27.90 8.83
C GLU A 369 -10.35 27.12 9.95
N GLN A 370 -10.33 25.79 9.87
CA GLN A 370 -10.87 24.89 10.89
C GLN A 370 -9.92 24.69 12.08
N GLN A 371 -8.78 25.37 12.13
CA GLN A 371 -7.79 25.28 13.20
C GLN A 371 -7.29 23.84 13.48
N VAL A 372 -7.24 22.99 12.46
CA VAL A 372 -6.69 21.64 12.53
C VAL A 372 -5.31 21.65 11.89
N ARG A 373 -4.28 21.32 12.68
CA ARG A 373 -2.90 21.23 12.20
C ARG A 373 -2.60 19.83 11.67
N PHE A 374 -2.00 19.75 10.48
CA PHE A 374 -1.49 18.51 9.92
C PHE A 374 -0.03 18.26 10.34
N THR A 375 0.34 16.99 10.46
CA THR A 375 1.72 16.60 10.76
C THR A 375 2.09 15.26 10.12
N THR A 376 3.39 14.99 10.01
CA THR A 376 3.90 13.67 9.65
C THR A 376 4.28 12.90 10.92
N LEU A 377 4.34 11.57 10.85
CA LEU A 377 4.79 10.76 12.00
C LEU A 377 6.24 11.10 12.36
N ARG A 378 7.14 11.21 11.38
CA ARG A 378 8.51 11.71 11.58
C ARG A 378 8.52 13.10 12.23
N GLY A 379 7.62 14.00 11.81
CA GLY A 379 7.48 15.34 12.34
C GLY A 379 7.17 15.37 13.84
N VAL A 380 6.34 14.45 14.33
CA VAL A 380 6.06 14.28 15.77
C VAL A 380 7.31 13.84 16.53
N LEU A 381 8.08 12.90 15.98
CA LEU A 381 9.28 12.36 16.63
C LEU A 381 10.45 13.36 16.65
N SER A 382 10.53 14.24 15.66
CA SER A 382 11.58 15.28 15.59
C SER A 382 11.42 16.41 16.60
N GLN A 383 10.24 16.57 17.21
CA GLN A 383 9.94 17.66 18.15
C GLN A 383 10.36 17.39 19.60
N THR A 384 11.31 16.45 19.83
CA THR A 384 11.78 15.98 21.15
C THR A 384 10.64 15.51 22.06
N PRO A 385 9.86 14.48 21.67
CA PRO A 385 8.77 14.00 22.49
C PRO A 385 9.27 13.19 23.70
N ASN A 386 8.71 13.45 24.88
CA ASN A 386 8.83 12.56 26.03
C ASN A 386 7.92 11.34 25.82
N LEU A 387 8.41 10.34 25.08
CA LEU A 387 7.68 9.12 24.79
C LEU A 387 7.62 8.21 26.02
N GLN A 388 6.43 7.71 26.35
CA GLN A 388 6.30 6.69 27.38
C GLN A 388 6.92 5.38 26.89
N ILE A 389 7.75 4.77 27.73
CA ILE A 389 8.31 3.45 27.43
C ILE A 389 7.23 2.39 27.68
N CYS A 390 6.76 1.75 26.62
CA CYS A 390 5.75 0.68 26.63
C CYS A 390 6.09 -0.36 25.56
N ASP A 391 5.98 -1.64 25.90
CA ASP A 391 6.11 -2.73 24.93
C ASP A 391 4.73 -3.04 24.32
N PRO A 392 4.54 -2.90 22.99
CA PRO A 392 3.25 -3.15 22.35
C PRO A 392 2.78 -4.60 22.49
N SER A 393 1.47 -4.82 22.37
CA SER A 393 0.91 -6.17 22.26
C SER A 393 0.83 -6.65 20.81
N PRO A 394 0.81 -7.97 20.57
CA PRO A 394 0.49 -8.52 19.26
C PRO A 394 -0.83 -7.98 18.73
N SER A 395 -0.83 -7.61 17.45
CA SER A 395 -1.98 -7.00 16.79
C SER A 395 -1.85 -7.12 15.30
N SER A 396 -2.96 -6.99 14.59
CA SER A 396 -3.04 -6.57 13.20
C SER A 396 -4.22 -5.61 13.04
N TRP A 397 -4.32 -4.90 11.93
CA TRP A 397 -5.48 -4.07 11.65
C TRP A 397 -6.61 -4.81 10.89
N GLY A 398 -6.47 -6.12 10.70
CA GLY A 398 -7.44 -6.99 10.02
C GLY A 398 -8.65 -7.35 10.87
N GLN A 399 -9.53 -8.19 10.31
CA GLN A 399 -10.74 -8.65 11.01
C GLN A 399 -10.37 -9.34 12.33
N GLY A 400 -11.02 -8.90 13.43
CA GLY A 400 -10.77 -9.43 14.77
C GLY A 400 -9.49 -8.89 15.43
N GLY A 401 -8.67 -8.10 14.73
CA GLY A 401 -7.46 -7.48 15.26
C GLY A 401 -6.25 -8.41 15.37
N PHE A 402 -6.34 -9.65 14.89
CA PHE A 402 -5.26 -10.64 15.03
C PHE A 402 -4.94 -11.30 13.69
N HIS A 403 -4.72 -12.62 13.68
CA HIS A 403 -4.12 -13.32 12.54
C HIS A 403 -5.15 -14.06 11.68
N ASP A 404 -6.41 -14.14 12.11
CA ASP A 404 -7.45 -15.00 11.51
C ASP A 404 -7.67 -14.78 10.01
N TYR A 405 -7.44 -13.57 9.49
CA TYR A 405 -7.57 -13.31 8.06
C TYR A 405 -6.45 -13.97 7.23
N TRP A 406 -5.24 -14.08 7.79
CA TRP A 406 -4.05 -14.65 7.15
C TRP A 406 -3.67 -16.05 7.67
N LEU A 407 -4.35 -16.53 8.70
CA LEU A 407 -4.20 -17.88 9.24
C LEU A 407 -5.59 -18.45 9.59
N ASN A 408 -6.17 -19.19 8.64
CA ASN A 408 -7.42 -19.92 8.79
C ASN A 408 -7.46 -21.12 7.82
N ASP A 409 -8.55 -21.87 7.84
CA ASP A 409 -8.71 -23.11 7.05
C ASP A 409 -8.44 -22.94 5.54
N SER A 410 -8.65 -21.76 4.94
CA SER A 410 -8.44 -21.56 3.50
C SER A 410 -6.97 -21.36 3.11
N ASN A 411 -6.11 -20.95 4.05
CA ASN A 411 -4.72 -20.55 3.77
C ASN A 411 -3.68 -21.16 4.73
N ALA A 412 -4.08 -21.86 5.80
CA ALA A 412 -3.17 -22.44 6.79
C ALA A 412 -2.17 -23.46 6.19
N TRP A 413 -2.53 -24.09 5.07
CA TRP A 413 -1.66 -25.03 4.35
C TRP A 413 -0.36 -24.39 3.82
N ILE A 414 -0.33 -23.06 3.69
CA ILE A 414 0.83 -22.32 3.17
C ILE A 414 1.94 -22.21 4.22
N ILE A 415 1.58 -22.12 5.51
CA ILE A 415 2.53 -21.82 6.58
C ILE A 415 3.63 -22.89 6.71
N PRO A 416 3.33 -24.21 6.67
CA PRO A 416 4.37 -25.24 6.63
C PRO A 416 5.30 -25.13 5.42
N GLU A 417 4.78 -24.71 4.26
CA GLU A 417 5.57 -24.53 3.03
C GLU A 417 6.54 -23.35 3.16
N TRP A 418 6.07 -22.21 3.69
CA TRP A 418 6.92 -21.06 4.01
C TRP A 418 7.99 -21.39 5.05
N SER A 419 7.63 -22.17 6.09
CA SER A 419 8.60 -22.61 7.09
C SER A 419 9.67 -23.53 6.49
N ARG A 420 9.28 -24.50 5.65
CA ARG A 420 10.22 -25.41 4.97
C ARG A 420 11.18 -24.63 4.08
N ALA A 421 10.65 -23.73 3.25
CA ALA A 421 11.45 -22.92 2.33
C ALA A 421 12.34 -21.90 3.08
N GLY A 422 11.82 -21.25 4.11
CA GLY A 422 12.57 -20.33 4.98
C GLY A 422 13.75 -21.01 5.67
N ARG A 423 13.54 -22.22 6.21
CA ARG A 423 14.61 -23.05 6.78
C ARG A 423 15.69 -23.39 5.77
N ALA A 424 15.30 -23.88 4.59
CA ALA A 424 16.24 -24.26 3.54
C ALA A 424 17.07 -23.05 3.05
N MET A 425 16.43 -21.89 2.87
CA MET A 425 17.12 -20.65 2.51
C MET A 425 18.14 -20.24 3.58
N LYS A 426 17.74 -20.28 4.85
CA LYS A 426 18.64 -19.99 5.99
C LYS A 426 19.86 -20.91 6.00
N GLU A 427 19.64 -22.21 5.90
CA GLU A 427 20.71 -23.21 5.91
C GLU A 427 21.66 -23.02 4.73
N ARG A 428 21.13 -22.82 3.52
CA ARG A 428 21.96 -22.60 2.33
C ARG A 428 22.74 -21.29 2.39
N CYS A 429 22.11 -20.20 2.83
CA CYS A 429 22.80 -18.90 2.97
C CYS A 429 23.90 -18.95 4.03
N SER A 430 23.70 -19.74 5.10
CA SER A 430 24.69 -19.93 6.16
C SER A 430 25.87 -20.80 5.70
N ARG A 431 25.61 -21.84 4.91
CA ARG A 431 26.64 -22.70 4.29
C ARG A 431 27.40 -21.99 3.15
N GLY A 432 26.73 -21.08 2.45
CA GLY A 432 27.25 -20.42 1.25
C GLY A 432 27.12 -21.24 -0.02
N VAL A 433 27.63 -20.69 -1.12
CA VAL A 433 27.66 -21.28 -2.47
C VAL A 433 29.09 -21.22 -3.01
N GLY A 434 29.51 -22.25 -3.75
CA GLY A 434 30.89 -22.39 -4.22
C GLY A 434 31.20 -21.76 -5.59
N SER A 435 30.24 -21.10 -6.23
CA SER A 435 30.40 -20.53 -7.58
C SER A 435 29.56 -19.28 -7.77
N GLU A 436 29.96 -18.43 -8.73
CA GLU A 436 29.18 -17.23 -9.12
C GLU A 436 27.79 -17.58 -9.64
N GLN A 437 27.69 -18.65 -10.45
CA GLN A 437 26.40 -19.16 -10.91
C GLN A 437 25.51 -19.59 -9.74
N GLY A 438 26.09 -20.27 -8.74
CA GLY A 438 25.37 -20.64 -7.52
C GLY A 438 24.89 -19.42 -6.72
N LEU A 439 25.65 -18.33 -6.73
CA LEU A 439 25.27 -17.08 -6.08
C LEU A 439 24.14 -16.37 -6.83
N ARG A 440 24.21 -16.31 -8.16
CA ARG A 440 23.14 -15.79 -9.02
C ARG A 440 21.83 -16.54 -8.79
N MET A 441 21.86 -17.87 -8.80
CA MET A 441 20.69 -18.70 -8.49
C MET A 441 20.18 -18.44 -7.06
N LEU A 442 21.07 -18.25 -6.08
CA LEU A 442 20.66 -17.96 -4.70
C LEU A 442 20.01 -16.57 -4.56
N HIS A 443 20.44 -15.58 -5.35
CA HIS A 443 19.78 -14.28 -5.43
C HIS A 443 18.34 -14.46 -5.95
N GLN A 444 18.16 -15.21 -7.03
CA GLN A 444 16.83 -15.46 -7.57
C GLN A 444 15.97 -16.27 -6.60
N ALA A 445 16.52 -17.31 -5.95
CA ALA A 445 15.80 -18.08 -4.94
C ALA A 445 15.31 -17.19 -3.79
N GLY A 446 16.10 -16.20 -3.37
CA GLY A 446 15.66 -15.20 -2.40
C GLY A 446 14.46 -14.38 -2.88
N ARG A 447 14.40 -14.00 -4.16
CA ARG A 447 13.24 -13.27 -4.72
C ARG A 447 12.01 -14.16 -4.74
N GLU A 448 12.13 -15.39 -5.24
CA GLU A 448 11.03 -16.36 -5.28
C GLU A 448 10.46 -16.61 -3.88
N LEU A 449 11.32 -16.80 -2.88
CA LEU A 449 10.88 -16.99 -1.50
C LEU A 449 10.14 -15.77 -0.95
N LEU A 450 10.65 -14.56 -1.19
CA LEU A 450 9.94 -13.34 -0.77
C LEU A 450 8.58 -13.23 -1.48
N LEU A 451 8.50 -13.46 -2.79
CA LEU A 451 7.26 -13.39 -3.57
C LEU A 451 6.22 -14.41 -3.08
N ALA A 452 6.66 -15.64 -2.78
CA ALA A 452 5.80 -16.67 -2.20
C ALA A 452 5.21 -16.26 -0.83
N GLN A 453 5.94 -15.44 -0.07
CA GLN A 453 5.60 -15.01 1.29
C GLN A 453 4.69 -13.78 1.38
N SER A 454 4.24 -13.21 0.26
CA SER A 454 3.33 -12.05 0.26
C SER A 454 2.04 -12.36 1.01
N SER A 455 1.59 -11.43 1.86
CA SER A 455 0.32 -11.57 2.58
C SER A 455 -0.90 -11.46 1.68
N ASP A 456 -0.76 -10.84 0.51
CA ASP A 456 -1.82 -10.66 -0.49
C ASP A 456 -2.43 -12.00 -0.89
N TRP A 457 -1.60 -13.04 -1.07
CA TRP A 457 -2.09 -14.36 -1.47
C TRP A 457 -2.98 -14.98 -0.38
N SER A 458 -2.59 -14.85 0.88
CA SER A 458 -3.39 -15.33 2.01
C SER A 458 -4.69 -14.53 2.16
N PHE A 459 -4.63 -13.21 1.91
CA PHE A 459 -5.80 -12.34 1.89
C PHE A 459 -6.78 -12.73 0.78
N ILE A 460 -6.32 -12.89 -0.45
CA ILE A 460 -7.12 -13.24 -1.63
C ILE A 460 -7.80 -14.62 -1.43
N LEU A 461 -7.07 -15.61 -0.90
CA LEU A 461 -7.62 -16.92 -0.57
C LEU A 461 -8.72 -16.87 0.49
N ARG A 462 -8.63 -15.95 1.46
CA ARG A 462 -9.67 -15.74 2.47
C ARG A 462 -10.86 -14.96 1.93
N ALA A 463 -10.61 -13.92 1.13
CA ALA A 463 -11.63 -13.10 0.50
C ALA A 463 -12.47 -13.87 -0.53
N GLY A 464 -11.93 -14.95 -1.09
CA GLY A 464 -12.61 -15.77 -2.10
C GLY A 464 -12.60 -15.14 -3.49
N THR A 465 -11.84 -14.07 -3.70
CA THR A 465 -11.64 -13.43 -5.00
C THR A 465 -10.51 -14.14 -5.73
N THR A 466 -10.64 -14.44 -7.03
CA THR A 466 -9.55 -14.98 -7.89
C THR A 466 -8.63 -16.03 -7.23
N THR A 467 -9.18 -16.94 -6.42
CA THR A 467 -8.40 -17.83 -5.54
C THR A 467 -7.46 -18.77 -6.31
N GLY A 468 -7.84 -19.14 -7.53
CA GLY A 468 -6.98 -19.89 -8.45
C GLY A 468 -5.67 -19.18 -8.76
N LEU A 469 -5.71 -17.85 -8.99
CA LEU A 469 -4.51 -17.04 -9.24
C LEU A 469 -3.62 -16.97 -8.00
N ALA A 470 -4.18 -16.75 -6.81
CA ALA A 470 -3.38 -16.68 -5.59
C ALA A 470 -2.66 -18.00 -5.29
N LYS A 471 -3.38 -19.14 -5.44
CA LYS A 471 -2.79 -20.46 -5.26
C LYS A 471 -1.68 -20.72 -6.28
N GLU A 472 -1.95 -20.44 -7.55
CA GLU A 472 -0.97 -20.62 -8.62
C GLU A 472 0.28 -19.75 -8.41
N ARG A 473 0.15 -18.49 -7.96
CA ARG A 473 1.28 -17.63 -7.63
C ARG A 473 2.16 -18.22 -6.52
N ILE A 474 1.56 -18.69 -5.43
CA ILE A 474 2.30 -19.34 -4.33
C ILE A 474 3.05 -20.58 -4.83
N GLU A 475 2.34 -21.46 -5.53
CA GLU A 475 2.89 -22.73 -6.02
C GLU A 475 4.03 -22.49 -7.02
N ARG A 476 3.85 -21.57 -7.98
CA ARG A 476 4.87 -21.19 -8.96
C ARG A 476 6.15 -20.68 -8.31
N HIS A 477 6.05 -19.72 -7.37
CA HIS A 477 7.24 -19.17 -6.71
C HIS A 477 7.94 -20.22 -5.84
N LEU A 478 7.19 -21.09 -5.15
CA LEU A 478 7.79 -22.20 -4.40
C LEU A 478 8.47 -23.23 -5.33
N GLU A 479 7.86 -23.58 -6.46
CA GLU A 479 8.44 -24.49 -7.45
C GLU A 479 9.74 -23.94 -8.02
N ARG A 480 9.75 -22.65 -8.41
CA ARG A 480 10.96 -21.94 -8.87
C ARG A 480 12.04 -21.94 -7.79
N PHE A 481 11.68 -21.62 -6.55
CA PHE A 481 12.59 -21.67 -5.40
C PHE A 481 13.23 -23.05 -5.24
N TRP A 482 12.43 -24.12 -5.21
CA TRP A 482 12.96 -25.48 -5.00
C TRP A 482 13.80 -25.97 -6.17
N THR A 483 13.43 -25.62 -7.41
CA THR A 483 14.23 -25.91 -8.62
C THR A 483 15.61 -25.25 -8.53
N LEU A 484 15.66 -23.96 -8.16
CA LEU A 484 16.92 -23.23 -7.97
C LEU A 484 17.78 -23.88 -6.87
N MET A 485 17.17 -24.26 -5.74
CA MET A 485 17.87 -24.93 -4.64
C MET A 485 18.44 -26.29 -5.04
N ALA A 486 17.68 -27.10 -5.78
CA ALA A 486 18.13 -28.41 -6.27
C ALA A 486 19.33 -28.27 -7.22
N CYS A 487 19.32 -27.31 -8.14
CA CYS A 487 20.46 -27.03 -9.01
C CYS A 487 21.69 -26.52 -8.25
N ILE A 488 21.49 -25.64 -7.26
CA ILE A 488 22.55 -25.14 -6.39
C ILE A 488 23.24 -26.28 -5.60
N ASP A 489 22.48 -27.31 -5.24
CA ASP A 489 22.98 -28.53 -4.56
C ASP A 489 23.48 -29.60 -5.54
N GLY A 490 23.42 -29.36 -6.86
CA GLY A 490 23.87 -30.29 -7.90
C GLY A 490 22.96 -31.51 -8.10
N GLN A 491 21.73 -31.46 -7.57
CA GLN A 491 20.73 -32.53 -7.67
C GLN A 491 19.93 -32.46 -8.98
N ASP A 492 19.91 -31.29 -9.63
CA ASP A 492 19.19 -31.05 -10.88
C ASP A 492 19.98 -30.12 -11.82
N ARG A 493 19.56 -29.99 -13.07
CA ARG A 493 20.12 -29.08 -14.08
C ARG A 493 19.01 -28.30 -14.78
N MET A 494 19.06 -26.98 -14.67
CA MET A 494 18.20 -26.08 -15.44
C MET A 494 18.92 -25.57 -16.69
N SER A 495 18.14 -25.18 -17.71
CA SER A 495 18.69 -24.46 -18.87
C SER A 495 18.98 -23.01 -18.49
N GLU A 496 20.00 -22.42 -19.12
CA GLU A 496 20.31 -20.99 -18.95
C GLU A 496 19.13 -20.11 -19.41
N ALA A 497 18.41 -20.55 -20.44
CA ALA A 497 17.21 -19.87 -20.92
C ALA A 497 16.13 -19.78 -19.83
N TRP A 498 15.86 -20.86 -19.10
CA TRP A 498 14.87 -20.88 -18.03
C TRP A 498 15.23 -19.88 -16.91
N LEU A 499 16.50 -19.84 -16.50
CA LEU A 499 16.96 -18.90 -15.47
C LEU A 499 16.79 -17.44 -15.93
N ASN A 500 17.17 -17.14 -17.17
CA ASN A 500 17.01 -15.80 -17.74
C ASN A 500 15.53 -15.39 -17.79
N ASP A 501 14.62 -16.31 -18.15
CA ASP A 501 13.18 -16.04 -18.21
C ASP A 501 12.61 -15.75 -16.81
N VAL A 502 13.00 -16.53 -15.82
CA VAL A 502 12.59 -16.32 -14.41
C VAL A 502 13.14 -15.00 -13.88
N GLU A 503 14.42 -14.70 -14.08
CA GLU A 503 15.03 -13.43 -13.66
C GLU A 503 14.44 -12.21 -14.37
N ALA A 504 13.98 -12.36 -15.61
CA ALA A 504 13.31 -11.31 -16.35
C ALA A 504 11.87 -11.08 -15.87
N GLU A 505 11.14 -12.15 -15.53
CA GLU A 505 9.79 -12.06 -14.98
C GLU A 505 9.80 -11.51 -13.55
N ASP A 506 10.57 -12.14 -12.67
CA ASP A 506 10.66 -11.85 -11.24
C ASP A 506 11.92 -11.01 -10.93
N SER A 507 11.99 -9.85 -11.58
CA SER A 507 13.18 -8.98 -11.63
C SER A 507 13.31 -7.99 -10.44
N LEU A 508 12.38 -8.03 -9.49
CA LEU A 508 12.37 -7.14 -8.32
C LEU A 508 13.62 -7.32 -7.43
N PHE A 509 13.99 -6.27 -6.68
CA PHE A 509 15.13 -6.27 -5.75
C PHE A 509 16.47 -6.68 -6.39
N PRO A 510 17.02 -5.87 -7.32
CA PRO A 510 18.32 -6.16 -7.94
C PRO A 510 19.47 -6.22 -6.93
N LEU A 511 19.32 -5.55 -5.78
CA LEU A 511 20.33 -5.51 -4.70
C LEU A 511 20.07 -6.50 -3.57
N ILE A 512 19.22 -7.52 -3.77
CA ILE A 512 18.95 -8.59 -2.78
C ILE A 512 20.24 -9.22 -2.25
N GLN A 513 20.30 -9.50 -0.95
CA GLN A 513 21.49 -10.04 -0.30
C GLN A 513 21.16 -11.36 0.40
N PRO A 514 21.68 -12.52 -0.08
CA PRO A 514 21.50 -13.80 0.61
C PRO A 514 22.01 -13.78 2.06
N ALA A 515 22.96 -12.89 2.37
CA ALA A 515 23.46 -12.69 3.72
C ALA A 515 22.35 -12.34 4.73
N ASP A 516 21.24 -11.77 4.30
CA ASP A 516 20.13 -11.42 5.19
C ASP A 516 19.36 -12.63 5.70
N TRP A 517 19.50 -13.80 5.05
CA TRP A 517 18.99 -15.08 5.54
C TRP A 517 20.00 -15.88 6.37
N LYS A 518 21.24 -15.42 6.56
CA LYS A 518 22.23 -16.15 7.37
C LYS A 518 21.77 -16.29 8.81
N GLN A 519 22.08 -17.43 9.43
CA GLN A 519 21.71 -17.71 10.81
C GLN A 519 22.07 -16.55 11.75
N VAL A 520 21.08 -16.11 12.52
CA VAL A 520 21.29 -15.12 13.59
C VAL A 520 21.77 -15.83 14.86
N ALA A 521 22.78 -15.26 15.52
CA ALA A 521 23.10 -15.65 16.88
C ALA A 521 22.01 -15.03 17.78
N ILE A 522 21.13 -15.88 18.33
CA ILE A 522 20.20 -15.44 19.37
C ILE A 522 21.01 -15.48 20.66
N GLU A 523 21.47 -14.32 21.14
CA GLU A 523 21.95 -14.22 22.51
C GLU A 523 20.76 -14.49 23.44
N SER A 524 20.81 -15.63 24.12
CA SER A 524 19.79 -16.12 25.04
C SER A 524 19.73 -15.32 26.34
#